data_AF-A0A496TI65-F1
#
_entry.id   AF-A0A496TI65-F1
#
_cell.length_a   1.000
_cell.length_b   1.000
_cell.length_c   1.000
_cell.angle_alpha   90.00
_cell.angle_beta   90.00
_cell.angle_gamma   90.00
#
_symmetry.space_group_name_H-M   'P 1'
#
loop_
_entity.id
_entity.type
_entity.pdbx_description
1 polymer ?
#
loop_
_entity_poly.entity_id
_entity_poly.type
_entity_poly.pdbx_seq_one_letter_code
_entity_poly.pdbx_strand_id
1 'polypeptide(L)'
;TSNWNIIEAEVNPYVISNKELFPLDGLLKFEKVQFNKIRKPIYKIEKLLNPETVGIIGVSGKKATPAGTILKNLQKSGFSNENIYIIHPKEKTISGCTCYESPETLKLKLNGKKIDMFVIGIPAIAPPGKSAVDIIEKLIKYEIPESITIISSGFDETKKGKEKSEKIKKLLSRSHLKRDGGVICNGPNTLGNLYYNIDTRFTPAYKSSADGIGRRNVAFICQSGAFMLTRMSNLAGSINPEVAISVGNQLDLTISDYLKFLKDKDKITVFAVYAEGFKELDGLEFARIAKLLTQSKKKVVLYKAGRTPEGKNAAKGHTASAASDYLVVKSLLSQSGVFIAESFDEFQNMIKLFSMLEGTVIKPGNLPKLGALSNAGFEKCAIGDNIYDNNNQKIFMISKLSKETRKKIESIFSEYHLDSFIDIDKILDLTPIANDEVYEKIIRTVINDENVDCGLFSIVPETQRLQTMNGFITEDFYSQKSVAQRLIKIKKETKKPFVVSVESGKLYNPFVYELEENGIPTFRSVDTAIKIFGKYINFRIKNKIYVD
;
A
#
# COMPACT_ATOMS: atom_id res chain seq x y z
N THR A 1 10.46 18.93 20.82
CA THR A 1 11.03 19.46 19.56
C THR A 1 11.80 20.71 19.89
N SER A 2 13.00 20.88 19.32
CA SER A 2 13.78 22.11 19.51
C SER A 2 13.09 23.31 18.87
N ASN A 3 13.27 24.51 19.43
CA ASN A 3 12.81 25.77 18.86
C ASN A 3 13.80 26.32 17.80
N TRP A 4 14.68 25.47 17.28
CA TRP A 4 15.80 25.86 16.43
C TRP A 4 15.93 24.93 15.22
N ASN A 5 16.09 25.51 14.02
CA ASN A 5 16.51 24.78 12.82
C ASN A 5 18.04 24.84 12.73
N ILE A 6 18.66 23.79 12.20
CA ILE A 6 20.07 23.83 11.79
C ILE A 6 20.11 24.44 10.39
N ILE A 7 20.70 25.63 10.24
CA ILE A 7 20.87 26.30 8.94
C ILE A 7 22.21 25.98 8.30
N GLU A 8 23.18 25.57 9.12
CA GLU A 8 24.50 25.20 8.67
C GLU A 8 25.02 24.07 9.57
N ALA A 9 25.53 23.03 8.93
CA ALA A 9 26.25 21.96 9.58
C ALA A 9 27.52 21.71 8.77
N GLU A 10 28.63 22.28 9.22
CA GLU A 10 29.94 22.06 8.66
C GLU A 10 30.74 21.17 9.62
N VAL A 11 31.50 20.24 9.05
CA VAL A 11 32.50 19.47 9.79
C VAL A 11 33.77 19.52 8.97
N ASN A 12 34.81 20.14 9.53
CA ASN A 12 36.06 20.41 8.82
C ASN A 12 37.20 20.69 9.82
N PRO A 13 38.30 19.91 9.84
CA PRO A 13 38.58 18.75 9.00
C PRO A 13 38.04 17.43 9.57
N TYR A 14 37.93 16.42 8.70
CA TYR A 14 37.91 15.02 9.12
C TYR A 14 39.33 14.45 9.08
N VAL A 15 39.64 13.56 10.03
CA VAL A 15 40.84 12.72 9.99
C VAL A 15 40.46 11.25 10.03
N ILE A 16 41.27 10.40 9.41
CA ILE A 16 41.10 8.95 9.48
C ILE A 16 42.04 8.41 10.57
N SER A 17 41.47 7.72 11.55
CA SER A 17 42.24 6.96 12.54
C SER A 17 41.58 5.60 12.73
N ASN A 18 42.36 4.52 12.85
CA ASN A 18 41.82 3.15 13.01
C ASN A 18 40.75 2.72 11.97
N LYS A 19 40.87 3.20 10.73
CA LYS A 19 39.88 2.98 9.64
C LYS A 19 38.49 3.60 9.89
N GLU A 20 38.38 4.50 10.85
CA GLU A 20 37.17 5.29 11.12
C GLU A 20 37.43 6.78 10.83
N LEU A 21 36.38 7.48 10.42
CA LEU A 21 36.42 8.90 10.10
C LEU A 21 36.05 9.71 11.35
N PHE A 22 37.00 10.47 11.90
CA PHE A 22 36.83 11.30 13.08
C PHE A 22 36.69 12.78 12.70
N PRO A 23 35.62 13.47 13.15
CA PRO A 23 35.53 14.92 13.02
C PRO A 23 36.47 15.60 14.02
N LEU A 24 37.34 16.51 13.57
CA LEU A 24 38.20 17.29 14.47
C LEU A 24 37.56 18.61 14.92
N ASP A 25 36.77 19.22 14.04
CA ASP A 25 36.05 20.46 14.33
C ASP A 25 34.74 20.50 13.52
N GLY A 26 33.80 21.33 13.96
CA GLY A 26 32.53 21.51 13.28
C GLY A 26 31.76 22.74 13.75
N LEU A 27 30.97 23.27 12.83
CA LEU A 27 30.13 24.44 13.03
C LEU A 27 28.66 24.04 12.87
N LEU A 28 27.86 24.35 13.89
CA LEU A 28 26.41 24.29 13.81
C LEU A 28 25.83 25.69 14.00
N LYS A 29 25.18 26.22 12.96
CA LYS A 29 24.39 27.44 13.10
C LYS A 29 22.93 27.10 13.24
N PHE A 30 22.30 27.81 14.16
CA PHE A 30 20.89 27.64 14.49
C PHE A 30 20.12 28.93 14.21
N GLU A 31 18.95 28.80 13.61
CA GLU A 31 17.97 29.89 13.55
C GLU A 31 16.76 29.52 14.40
N LYS A 32 16.14 30.53 15.02
CA LYS A 32 14.94 30.31 15.82
C LYS A 32 13.77 30.02 14.89
N VAL A 33 13.09 28.92 15.17
CA VAL A 33 11.92 28.47 14.44
C VAL A 33 10.79 29.51 14.55
N GLN A 34 10.43 30.14 13.44
CA GLN A 34 9.18 30.88 13.29
C GLN A 34 8.14 30.01 12.58
N PHE A 35 7.63 28.97 13.25
CA PHE A 35 6.53 28.16 12.69
C PHE A 35 5.24 28.38 13.48
N ASN A 36 4.28 29.09 12.88
CA ASN A 36 2.88 28.98 13.28
C ASN A 36 2.30 27.70 12.64
N LYS A 37 2.46 26.56 13.32
CA LYS A 37 1.83 25.31 12.87
C LYS A 37 0.32 25.40 13.11
N ILE A 38 -0.42 25.80 12.07
CA ILE A 38 -1.88 25.75 12.07
C ILE A 38 -2.30 24.28 12.25
N ARG A 39 -3.04 24.00 13.33
CA ARG A 39 -3.52 22.64 13.62
C ARG A 39 -4.78 22.37 12.80
N LYS A 40 -4.70 21.38 11.92
CA LYS A 40 -5.86 20.89 11.16
C LYS A 40 -6.74 19.99 12.05
N PRO A 41 -8.07 20.04 11.94
CA PRO A 41 -8.96 19.16 12.69
C PRO A 41 -9.00 17.75 12.05
N ILE A 42 -7.95 16.95 12.27
CA ILE A 42 -7.78 15.61 11.65
C ILE A 42 -8.97 14.68 11.92
N TYR A 43 -9.70 14.86 13.03
CA TYR A 43 -10.92 14.12 13.32
C TYR A 43 -12.02 14.29 12.24
N LYS A 44 -12.03 15.41 11.51
CA LYS A 44 -12.95 15.65 10.38
C LYS A 44 -12.64 14.81 9.15
N ILE A 45 -11.51 14.10 9.10
CA ILE A 45 -11.23 13.14 8.01
C ILE A 45 -12.30 12.03 8.00
N GLU A 46 -12.89 11.67 9.14
CA GLU A 46 -14.03 10.75 9.17
C GLU A 46 -15.22 11.31 8.39
N LYS A 47 -15.49 12.62 8.46
CA LYS A 47 -16.55 13.28 7.66
C LYS A 47 -16.24 13.31 6.15
N LEU A 48 -14.96 13.21 5.78
CA LEU A 48 -14.53 13.14 4.38
C LEU A 48 -14.63 11.72 3.82
N LEU A 49 -14.22 10.71 4.60
CA LEU A 49 -14.13 9.33 4.14
C LEU A 49 -15.41 8.52 4.40
N ASN A 50 -16.17 8.89 5.43
CA ASN A 50 -17.43 8.24 5.83
C ASN A 50 -18.54 9.29 6.04
N PRO A 51 -18.89 10.06 5.00
CA PRO A 51 -19.90 11.10 5.11
C PRO A 51 -21.31 10.53 5.32
N GLU A 52 -22.18 11.24 6.03
CA GLU A 52 -23.63 11.00 6.04
C GLU A 52 -24.36 11.86 5.00
N THR A 53 -23.77 13.00 4.63
CA THR A 53 -24.30 13.92 3.61
C THR A 53 -23.22 14.33 2.60
N VAL A 54 -23.58 14.37 1.32
CA VAL A 54 -22.63 14.70 0.25
C VAL A 54 -23.18 15.81 -0.64
N GLY A 55 -22.40 16.89 -0.77
CA GLY A 55 -22.60 17.93 -1.77
C GLY A 55 -21.78 17.62 -3.02
N ILE A 56 -22.35 17.77 -4.22
CA ILE A 56 -21.62 17.49 -5.47
C ILE A 56 -21.81 18.64 -6.47
N ILE A 57 -20.71 19.10 -7.06
CA ILE A 57 -20.74 19.98 -8.22
C ILE A 57 -19.98 19.37 -9.40
N GLY A 58 -20.49 19.60 -10.62
CA GLY A 58 -19.93 19.07 -11.87
C GLY A 58 -20.63 17.83 -12.41
N VAL A 59 -21.78 17.45 -11.82
CA VAL A 59 -22.66 16.43 -12.38
C VAL A 59 -23.38 17.02 -13.60
N SER A 60 -23.52 16.24 -14.67
CA SER A 60 -24.32 16.62 -15.84
C SER A 60 -25.40 15.58 -16.09
N GLY A 61 -26.62 16.03 -16.38
CA GLY A 61 -27.71 15.15 -16.85
C GLY A 61 -27.54 14.67 -18.31
N LYS A 62 -26.62 15.27 -19.08
CA LYS A 62 -26.48 15.02 -20.53
C LYS A 62 -25.23 14.24 -20.93
N LYS A 63 -24.14 14.35 -20.16
CA LYS A 63 -22.86 13.71 -20.46
C LYS A 63 -22.23 13.08 -19.23
N ALA A 64 -21.44 12.02 -19.44
CA ALA A 64 -20.64 11.44 -18.38
C ALA A 64 -19.57 12.45 -17.90
N THR A 65 -19.49 12.64 -16.59
CA THR A 65 -18.47 13.48 -15.94
C THR A 65 -17.85 12.72 -14.77
N PRO A 66 -16.62 13.07 -14.33
CA PRO A 66 -16.03 12.47 -13.13
C PRO A 66 -16.94 12.55 -11.90
N ALA A 67 -17.55 13.72 -11.64
CA ALA A 67 -18.51 13.90 -10.56
C ALA A 67 -19.78 13.04 -10.73
N GLY A 68 -20.25 12.85 -11.97
CA GLY A 68 -21.36 11.93 -12.27
C GLY A 68 -21.01 10.46 -12.01
N THR A 69 -19.76 10.06 -12.24
CA THR A 69 -19.29 8.72 -11.85
C THR A 69 -19.26 8.56 -10.33
N ILE A 70 -18.79 9.58 -9.60
CA ILE A 70 -18.79 9.59 -8.12
C ILE A 70 -20.22 9.46 -7.58
N LEU A 71 -21.18 10.21 -8.14
CA LEU A 71 -22.59 10.10 -7.78
C LEU A 71 -23.11 8.66 -7.92
N LYS A 72 -22.82 8.01 -9.06
CA LYS A 72 -23.22 6.62 -9.30
C LYS A 72 -22.55 5.64 -8.35
N ASN A 73 -21.27 5.84 -8.04
CA ASN A 73 -20.53 4.98 -7.12
C ASN A 73 -21.04 5.13 -5.67
N LEU A 74 -21.38 6.34 -5.23
CA LEU A 74 -22.06 6.58 -3.95
C LEU A 74 -23.42 5.87 -3.88
N GLN A 75 -24.25 6.01 -4.92
CA GLN A 75 -25.54 5.31 -4.99
C GLN A 75 -25.36 3.77 -4.96
N LYS A 76 -24.38 3.24 -5.69
CA LYS A 76 -24.02 1.81 -5.66
C LYS A 76 -23.55 1.37 -4.26
N SER A 77 -22.91 2.27 -3.52
CA SER A 77 -22.48 2.04 -2.13
C SER A 77 -23.65 2.05 -1.13
N GLY A 78 -24.89 2.26 -1.58
CA GLY A 78 -26.10 2.30 -0.75
C GLY A 78 -26.44 3.69 -0.19
N PHE A 79 -25.84 4.75 -0.73
CA PHE A 79 -26.08 6.11 -0.24
C PHE A 79 -27.47 6.63 -0.67
N SER A 80 -28.25 7.15 0.30
CA SER A 80 -29.59 7.68 0.02
C SER A 80 -29.51 8.94 -0.85
N ASN A 81 -30.37 9.03 -1.86
CA ASN A 81 -30.48 10.20 -2.74
C ASN A 81 -30.88 11.48 -1.99
N GLU A 82 -31.58 11.36 -0.85
CA GLU A 82 -32.01 12.50 -0.03
C GLU A 82 -30.83 13.17 0.71
N ASN A 83 -29.74 12.42 0.90
CA ASN A 83 -28.52 12.88 1.53
C ASN A 83 -27.50 13.42 0.51
N ILE A 84 -27.89 13.49 -0.78
CA ILE A 84 -27.04 13.99 -1.86
C ILE A 84 -27.61 15.31 -2.40
N TYR A 85 -26.80 16.36 -2.30
CA TYR A 85 -27.15 17.72 -2.68
C TYR A 85 -26.32 18.14 -3.90
N ILE A 86 -26.96 18.32 -5.06
CA ILE A 86 -26.24 18.69 -6.28
C ILE A 86 -26.31 20.20 -6.49
N ILE A 87 -25.18 20.85 -6.74
CA ILE A 87 -25.19 22.24 -7.23
C ILE A 87 -25.24 22.23 -8.75
N HIS A 88 -26.35 22.69 -9.32
CA HIS A 88 -26.54 22.77 -10.76
C HIS A 88 -27.40 24.00 -11.13
N PRO A 89 -26.96 24.87 -12.07
CA PRO A 89 -27.58 26.18 -12.30
C PRO A 89 -28.94 26.16 -13.02
N LYS A 90 -29.47 24.99 -13.40
CA LYS A 90 -30.66 24.88 -14.28
C LYS A 90 -31.55 23.69 -13.91
N GLU A 91 -30.99 22.48 -13.95
CA GLU A 91 -31.71 21.26 -13.57
C GLU A 91 -32.14 21.31 -12.10
N LYS A 92 -33.37 20.86 -11.83
CA LYS A 92 -33.92 20.72 -10.45
C LYS A 92 -33.66 19.34 -9.84
N THR A 93 -33.44 18.33 -10.67
CA THR A 93 -33.15 16.95 -10.24
C THR A 93 -32.18 16.29 -11.22
N ILE A 94 -31.19 15.55 -10.71
CA ILE A 94 -30.30 14.72 -11.52
C ILE A 94 -30.15 13.36 -10.84
N SER A 95 -30.39 12.27 -11.58
CA SER A 95 -30.27 10.89 -11.07
C SER A 95 -31.02 10.66 -9.75
N GLY A 96 -32.21 11.26 -9.62
CA GLY A 96 -33.06 11.17 -8.42
C GLY A 96 -32.65 12.05 -7.24
N CYS A 97 -31.53 12.80 -7.34
CA CYS A 97 -31.05 13.71 -6.29
C CYS A 97 -31.54 15.14 -6.54
N THR A 98 -31.77 15.89 -5.47
CA THR A 98 -32.21 17.29 -5.56
C THR A 98 -31.06 18.22 -5.97
N CYS A 99 -31.35 19.13 -6.90
CA CYS A 99 -30.42 20.16 -7.32
C CYS A 99 -30.75 21.53 -6.72
N TYR A 100 -29.71 22.30 -6.43
CA TYR A 100 -29.76 23.67 -5.95
C TYR A 100 -28.97 24.56 -6.92
N GLU A 101 -29.48 25.75 -7.19
CA GLU A 101 -28.91 26.63 -8.21
C GLU A 101 -27.51 27.15 -7.83
N SER A 102 -27.23 27.26 -6.53
CA SER A 102 -26.00 27.84 -6.01
C SER A 102 -25.69 27.40 -4.57
N PRO A 103 -24.46 27.60 -4.07
CA PRO A 103 -24.14 27.40 -2.66
C PRO A 103 -25.03 28.21 -1.71
N GLU A 104 -25.46 29.42 -2.11
CA GLU A 104 -26.35 30.27 -1.31
C GLU A 104 -27.73 29.64 -1.11
N THR A 105 -28.35 29.11 -2.16
CA THR A 105 -29.68 28.46 -2.06
C THR A 105 -29.61 27.17 -1.25
N LEU A 106 -28.53 26.40 -1.39
CA LEU A 106 -28.26 25.25 -0.54
C LEU A 106 -28.10 25.66 0.94
N LYS A 107 -27.37 26.73 1.24
CA LYS A 107 -27.19 27.22 2.62
C LYS A 107 -28.53 27.50 3.31
N LEU A 108 -29.44 28.17 2.61
CA LEU A 108 -30.78 28.45 3.13
C LEU A 108 -31.54 27.17 3.47
N LYS A 109 -31.44 26.13 2.62
CA LYS A 109 -32.07 24.85 2.86
C LYS A 109 -31.50 24.08 4.06
N LEU A 110 -30.18 24.18 4.30
CA LEU A 110 -29.52 23.43 5.37
C LEU A 110 -29.87 23.94 6.77
N ASN A 111 -30.42 25.16 6.89
CA ASN A 111 -30.86 25.75 8.16
C ASN A 111 -29.80 25.63 9.28
N GLY A 112 -28.55 25.98 8.97
CA GLY A 112 -27.41 25.94 9.90
C GLY A 112 -26.69 24.59 10.01
N LYS A 113 -27.19 23.52 9.39
CA LYS A 113 -26.46 22.24 9.28
C LYS A 113 -25.33 22.35 8.25
N LYS A 114 -24.28 21.56 8.46
CA LYS A 114 -23.17 21.42 7.50
C LYS A 114 -23.32 20.13 6.70
N ILE A 115 -22.75 20.14 5.50
CA ILE A 115 -22.56 18.95 4.66
C ILE A 115 -21.25 18.27 5.07
N ASP A 116 -21.25 16.95 5.26
CA ASP A 116 -20.04 16.24 5.69
C ASP A 116 -18.92 16.31 4.64
N MET A 117 -19.25 16.06 3.37
CA MET A 117 -18.29 16.08 2.26
C MET A 117 -18.83 16.82 1.04
N PHE A 118 -18.02 17.73 0.47
CA PHE A 118 -18.33 18.41 -0.79
C PHE A 118 -17.36 18.02 -1.90
N VAL A 119 -17.87 17.44 -2.99
CA VAL A 119 -17.08 17.03 -4.17
C VAL A 119 -17.09 18.12 -5.23
N ILE A 120 -15.90 18.58 -5.62
CA ILE A 120 -15.70 19.60 -6.67
C ILE A 120 -15.16 18.95 -7.95
N GLY A 121 -16.03 18.76 -8.95
CA GLY A 121 -15.71 18.14 -10.24
C GLY A 121 -15.80 19.07 -11.44
N ILE A 122 -15.57 20.37 -11.25
CA ILE A 122 -15.53 21.37 -12.34
C ILE A 122 -14.12 21.97 -12.49
N PRO A 123 -13.72 22.40 -13.70
CA PRO A 123 -12.37 22.91 -13.94
C PRO A 123 -11.96 24.06 -13.02
N ALA A 124 -10.67 24.10 -12.66
CA ALA A 124 -10.07 25.22 -11.92
C ALA A 124 -10.18 26.55 -12.68
N ILE A 125 -10.22 26.51 -14.01
CA ILE A 125 -10.39 27.66 -14.89
C ILE A 125 -11.67 27.45 -15.70
N ALA A 126 -12.65 28.30 -15.47
CA ALA A 126 -13.89 28.40 -16.22
C ALA A 126 -14.26 29.90 -16.33
N PRO A 127 -15.29 30.28 -17.10
CA PRO A 127 -15.77 31.66 -17.13
C PRO A 127 -16.00 32.23 -15.71
N PRO A 128 -15.83 33.55 -15.49
CA PRO A 128 -15.95 34.17 -14.17
C PRO A 128 -17.22 33.79 -13.43
N GLY A 129 -17.10 33.48 -12.14
CA GLY A 129 -18.22 33.07 -11.28
C GLY A 129 -18.65 31.61 -11.46
N LYS A 130 -18.00 30.84 -12.35
CA LYS A 130 -18.26 29.42 -12.60
C LYS A 130 -17.04 28.54 -12.40
N SER A 131 -15.93 29.08 -11.89
CA SER A 131 -14.71 28.32 -11.65
C SER A 131 -14.77 27.55 -10.33
N ALA A 132 -14.01 26.47 -10.22
CA ALA A 132 -13.88 25.74 -8.95
C ALA A 132 -13.47 26.66 -7.78
N VAL A 133 -12.57 27.61 -8.04
CA VAL A 133 -12.04 28.54 -7.04
C VAL A 133 -13.13 29.42 -6.45
N ASP A 134 -13.99 30.00 -7.28
CA ASP A 134 -15.07 30.91 -6.84
C ASP A 134 -16.07 30.17 -5.95
N ILE A 135 -16.36 28.92 -6.31
CA ILE A 135 -17.31 28.08 -5.57
C ILE A 135 -16.71 27.59 -4.26
N ILE A 136 -15.44 27.17 -4.26
CA ILE A 136 -14.72 26.82 -3.03
C ILE A 136 -14.69 28.01 -2.06
N GLU A 137 -14.40 29.22 -2.56
CA GLU A 137 -14.41 30.43 -1.75
C GLU A 137 -15.77 30.67 -1.10
N LYS A 138 -16.87 30.55 -1.85
CA LYS A 138 -18.23 30.65 -1.31
C LYS A 138 -18.53 29.57 -0.27
N LEU A 139 -18.18 28.31 -0.55
CA LEU A 139 -18.40 27.19 0.37
C LEU A 139 -17.68 27.40 1.71
N ILE A 140 -16.41 27.85 1.68
CA ILE A 140 -15.63 28.14 2.88
C ILE A 140 -16.18 29.36 3.63
N LYS A 141 -16.50 30.45 2.90
CA LYS A 141 -17.04 31.69 3.49
C LYS A 141 -18.39 31.46 4.17
N TYR A 142 -19.25 30.64 3.57
CA TYR A 142 -20.57 30.33 4.10
C TYR A 142 -20.59 29.15 5.07
N GLU A 143 -19.45 28.52 5.31
CA GLU A 143 -19.28 27.37 6.21
C GLU A 143 -20.22 26.20 5.88
N ILE A 144 -20.43 25.96 4.59
CA ILE A 144 -21.38 24.93 4.14
C ILE A 144 -20.86 23.51 4.43
N PRO A 145 -19.59 23.15 4.13
CA PRO A 145 -19.12 21.79 4.38
C PRO A 145 -18.15 21.66 5.56
N GLU A 146 -18.10 20.47 6.15
CA GLU A 146 -17.04 20.01 7.06
C GLU A 146 -15.76 19.63 6.30
N SER A 147 -15.91 19.09 5.09
CA SER A 147 -14.79 18.69 4.25
C SER A 147 -15.04 18.92 2.75
N ILE A 148 -13.98 19.15 1.99
CA ILE A 148 -14.00 19.34 0.54
C ILE A 148 -13.05 18.33 -0.12
N THR A 149 -13.49 17.71 -1.22
CA THR A 149 -12.64 16.91 -2.10
C THR A 149 -12.64 17.52 -3.49
N ILE A 150 -11.46 17.97 -3.95
CA ILE A 150 -11.32 18.62 -5.25
C ILE A 150 -10.78 17.62 -6.26
N ILE A 151 -11.66 17.12 -7.13
CA ILE A 151 -11.30 16.11 -8.15
C ILE A 151 -10.50 16.75 -9.28
N SER A 152 -10.82 17.98 -9.64
CA SER A 152 -10.31 18.62 -10.84
C SER A 152 -8.82 18.98 -10.77
N SER A 153 -8.18 18.94 -11.95
CA SER A 153 -6.86 19.50 -12.22
C SER A 153 -6.96 20.98 -12.67
N GLY A 154 -5.82 21.59 -13.02
CA GLY A 154 -5.64 23.00 -13.33
C GLY A 154 -5.14 23.86 -12.16
N PHE A 155 -4.53 23.26 -11.11
CA PHE A 155 -4.03 23.96 -9.92
C PHE A 155 -2.49 24.08 -9.93
N ASP A 156 -1.81 23.65 -8.87
CA ASP A 156 -0.35 23.78 -8.65
C ASP A 156 0.50 23.25 -9.81
N GLU A 157 -0.01 22.28 -10.57
CA GLU A 157 0.59 21.67 -11.76
C GLU A 157 0.67 22.61 -12.97
N THR A 158 -0.05 23.73 -12.98
CA THR A 158 0.01 24.73 -14.06
C THR A 158 0.47 26.08 -13.57
N LYS A 159 1.20 26.83 -14.41
CA LYS A 159 1.65 28.20 -14.08
C LYS A 159 0.47 29.12 -13.68
N LYS A 160 -0.65 29.03 -14.42
CA LYS A 160 -1.87 29.83 -14.16
C LYS A 160 -2.66 29.37 -12.92
N GLY A 161 -2.44 28.14 -12.46
CA GLY A 161 -3.15 27.56 -11.31
C GLY A 161 -2.49 27.83 -9.96
N LYS A 162 -1.19 28.18 -9.93
CA LYS A 162 -0.47 28.47 -8.67
C LYS A 162 -1.11 29.58 -7.83
N GLU A 163 -1.45 30.71 -8.43
CA GLU A 163 -2.10 31.83 -7.71
C GLU A 163 -3.44 31.41 -7.10
N LYS A 164 -4.17 30.53 -7.78
CA LYS A 164 -5.46 30.00 -7.33
C LYS A 164 -5.29 29.06 -6.15
N SER A 165 -4.30 28.16 -6.21
CA SER A 165 -3.93 27.31 -5.09
C SER A 165 -3.55 28.14 -3.88
N GLU A 166 -2.73 29.18 -4.05
CA GLU A 166 -2.33 30.08 -2.95
C GLU A 166 -3.53 30.81 -2.34
N LYS A 167 -4.48 31.26 -3.18
CA LYS A 167 -5.74 31.85 -2.69
C LYS A 167 -6.52 30.84 -1.82
N ILE A 168 -6.69 29.60 -2.28
CA ILE A 168 -7.42 28.58 -1.52
C ILE A 168 -6.66 28.17 -0.25
N LYS A 169 -5.34 28.01 -0.29
CA LYS A 169 -4.51 27.74 0.90
C LYS A 169 -4.69 28.80 1.98
N LYS A 170 -4.72 30.08 1.59
CA LYS A 170 -5.00 31.19 2.53
C LYS A 170 -6.40 31.10 3.13
N LEU A 171 -7.42 30.75 2.35
CA LEU A 171 -8.79 30.55 2.83
C LEU A 171 -8.88 29.38 3.82
N LEU A 172 -8.26 28.24 3.51
CA LEU A 172 -8.20 27.07 4.38
C LEU A 172 -7.46 27.39 5.68
N SER A 173 -6.27 28.00 5.57
CA SER A 173 -5.46 28.44 6.72
C SER A 173 -6.26 29.35 7.68
N ARG A 174 -7.02 30.31 7.14
CA ARG A 174 -7.91 31.16 7.94
C ARG A 174 -9.07 30.38 8.53
N SER A 175 -9.65 29.43 7.79
CA SER A 175 -10.72 28.56 8.28
C SER A 175 -10.27 27.75 9.49
N HIS A 176 -9.03 27.25 9.48
CA HIS A 176 -8.45 26.48 10.59
C HIS A 176 -8.24 27.27 11.89
N LEU A 177 -8.33 28.59 11.86
CA LEU A 177 -8.28 29.44 13.06
C LEU A 177 -9.63 29.50 13.81
N LYS A 178 -10.70 28.95 13.24
CA LYS A 178 -12.01 28.87 13.88
C LYS A 178 -12.00 27.86 15.03
N ARG A 179 -12.96 28.02 15.97
CA ARG A 179 -13.06 27.18 17.17
C ARG A 179 -13.19 25.69 16.88
N ASP A 180 -13.87 25.32 15.79
CA ASP A 180 -14.04 23.94 15.35
C ASP A 180 -12.90 23.44 14.43
N GLY A 181 -11.89 24.28 14.16
CA GLY A 181 -10.81 24.00 13.22
C GLY A 181 -11.18 24.16 11.74
N GLY A 182 -12.38 24.65 11.42
CA GLY A 182 -12.81 24.93 10.06
C GLY A 182 -12.93 23.71 9.16
N VAL A 183 -12.97 23.97 7.85
CA VAL A 183 -13.13 22.95 6.79
C VAL A 183 -11.77 22.36 6.40
N ILE A 184 -11.71 21.06 6.14
CA ILE A 184 -10.52 20.37 5.61
C ILE A 184 -10.65 20.11 4.11
N CYS A 185 -9.53 19.99 3.39
CA CYS A 185 -9.54 19.75 1.95
C CYS A 185 -8.61 18.60 1.50
N ASN A 186 -9.17 17.64 0.75
CA ASN A 186 -8.42 16.64 -0.01
C ASN A 186 -8.22 17.06 -1.47
N GLY A 187 -7.08 16.69 -2.06
CA GLY A 187 -6.71 17.10 -3.42
C GLY A 187 -5.99 18.45 -3.47
N PRO A 188 -6.10 19.22 -4.58
CA PRO A 188 -6.84 18.91 -5.80
C PRO A 188 -6.18 17.79 -6.62
N ASN A 189 -6.71 17.51 -7.81
CA ASN A 189 -6.20 16.48 -8.70
C ASN A 189 -6.12 15.11 -8.01
N THR A 190 -7.21 14.73 -7.33
CA THR A 190 -7.36 13.42 -6.70
C THR A 190 -8.35 12.56 -7.46
N LEU A 191 -8.10 11.25 -7.47
CA LEU A 191 -9.05 10.26 -7.99
C LEU A 191 -10.34 10.17 -7.17
N GLY A 192 -10.29 10.55 -5.89
CA GLY A 192 -11.25 10.17 -4.87
C GLY A 192 -10.79 8.95 -4.05
N ASN A 193 -11.64 8.50 -3.13
CA ASN A 193 -11.26 7.54 -2.08
C ASN A 193 -12.22 6.36 -2.00
N LEU A 194 -11.71 5.22 -1.56
CA LEU A 194 -12.48 4.07 -1.08
C LEU A 194 -12.27 3.97 0.44
N TYR A 195 -13.34 3.97 1.21
CA TYR A 195 -13.27 3.76 2.66
C TYR A 195 -14.34 2.77 3.07
N TYR A 196 -13.92 1.56 3.46
CA TYR A 196 -14.80 0.41 3.64
C TYR A 196 -15.63 0.12 2.39
N ASN A 197 -16.92 0.49 2.38
CA ASN A 197 -17.84 0.28 1.28
C ASN A 197 -18.22 1.59 0.56
N ILE A 198 -17.75 2.75 1.04
CA ILE A 198 -18.06 4.05 0.43
C ILE A 198 -17.02 4.35 -0.64
N ASP A 199 -17.47 4.39 -1.90
CA ASP A 199 -16.63 4.69 -3.05
C ASP A 199 -16.91 6.09 -3.63
N THR A 200 -15.94 6.98 -3.43
CA THR A 200 -15.92 8.34 -3.98
C THR A 200 -14.95 8.50 -5.14
N ARG A 201 -14.42 7.39 -5.68
CA ARG A 201 -13.53 7.43 -6.85
C ARG A 201 -14.34 7.68 -8.11
N PHE A 202 -13.76 8.40 -9.07
CA PHE A 202 -14.40 8.56 -10.39
C PHE A 202 -14.10 7.43 -11.39
N THR A 203 -13.76 6.23 -10.92
CA THR A 203 -13.60 5.04 -11.76
C THR A 203 -14.95 4.40 -12.04
N PRO A 204 -15.36 4.20 -13.30
CA PRO A 204 -16.60 3.49 -13.59
C PRO A 204 -16.53 2.04 -13.09
N ALA A 205 -17.59 1.56 -12.42
CA ALA A 205 -17.62 0.24 -11.82
C ALA A 205 -17.26 -0.90 -12.80
N TYR A 206 -17.73 -0.84 -14.04
CA TYR A 206 -17.44 -1.86 -15.08
C TYR A 206 -15.98 -1.87 -15.56
N LYS A 207 -15.17 -0.88 -15.17
CA LYS A 207 -13.70 -0.84 -15.40
C LYS A 207 -12.91 -1.04 -14.12
N SER A 208 -13.58 -1.25 -12.98
CA SER A 208 -12.92 -1.50 -11.70
C SER A 208 -12.62 -2.98 -11.57
N SER A 209 -11.34 -3.34 -11.62
CA SER A 209 -10.80 -4.65 -11.22
C SER A 209 -10.35 -4.67 -9.76
N ALA A 210 -10.73 -3.65 -8.98
CA ALA A 210 -10.22 -3.42 -7.63
C ALA A 210 -11.06 -4.07 -6.51
N ASP A 211 -12.15 -4.76 -6.86
CA ASP A 211 -12.97 -5.55 -5.94
C ASP A 211 -12.25 -6.90 -5.71
N GLY A 212 -11.14 -6.84 -4.99
CA GLY A 212 -10.31 -8.02 -4.71
C GLY A 212 -11.00 -9.04 -3.79
N ILE A 213 -10.48 -10.25 -3.78
CA ILE A 213 -10.99 -11.38 -2.98
C ILE A 213 -10.10 -11.75 -1.78
N GLY A 214 -8.95 -11.08 -1.65
CA GLY A 214 -7.98 -11.35 -0.60
C GLY A 214 -8.16 -10.56 0.71
N ARG A 215 -7.08 -10.49 1.51
CA ARG A 215 -7.11 -9.92 2.87
C ARG A 215 -7.49 -8.43 2.87
N ARG A 216 -8.30 -8.04 3.87
CA ARG A 216 -8.72 -6.65 4.11
C ARG A 216 -8.03 -6.00 5.30
N ASN A 217 -6.70 -5.95 5.27
CA ASN A 217 -5.88 -5.31 6.30
C ASN A 217 -4.90 -4.24 5.77
N VAL A 218 -5.06 -3.85 4.50
CA VAL A 218 -4.18 -2.89 3.82
C VAL A 218 -4.87 -1.55 3.61
N ALA A 219 -4.17 -0.47 3.90
CA ALA A 219 -4.54 0.89 3.52
C ALA A 219 -3.59 1.45 2.47
N PHE A 220 -4.12 1.83 1.30
CA PHE A 220 -3.39 2.61 0.31
C PHE A 220 -3.50 4.10 0.59
N ILE A 221 -2.38 4.81 0.57
CA ILE A 221 -2.31 6.28 0.66
C ILE A 221 -1.40 6.75 -0.46
N CYS A 222 -1.97 7.26 -1.55
CA CYS A 222 -1.25 7.50 -2.78
C CYS A 222 -1.43 8.92 -3.29
N GLN A 223 -0.31 9.58 -3.60
CA GLN A 223 -0.33 10.87 -4.28
C GLN A 223 -0.83 10.75 -5.73
N SER A 224 -0.54 9.63 -6.41
CA SER A 224 -1.02 9.33 -7.76
C SER A 224 -2.22 8.38 -7.73
N GLY A 225 -3.36 8.84 -8.24
CA GLY A 225 -4.57 8.02 -8.36
C GLY A 225 -4.44 6.86 -9.35
N ALA A 226 -3.77 7.08 -10.49
CA ALA A 226 -3.51 6.03 -11.47
C ALA A 226 -2.62 4.93 -10.89
N PHE A 227 -1.57 5.30 -10.14
CA PHE A 227 -0.74 4.33 -9.43
C PHE A 227 -1.59 3.51 -8.46
N MET A 228 -2.44 4.15 -7.65
CA MET A 228 -3.31 3.47 -6.70
C MET A 228 -4.19 2.42 -7.39
N LEU A 229 -4.91 2.79 -8.46
CA LEU A 229 -5.77 1.86 -9.19
C LEU A 229 -5.01 0.67 -9.77
N THR A 230 -3.86 0.93 -10.41
CA THR A 230 -3.06 -0.14 -11.01
C THR A 230 -2.52 -1.08 -9.94
N ARG A 231 -2.10 -0.58 -8.76
CA ARG A 231 -1.65 -1.45 -7.66
C ARG A 231 -2.79 -2.27 -7.07
N MET A 232 -3.96 -1.67 -6.87
CA MET A 232 -5.15 -2.40 -6.41
C MET A 232 -5.53 -3.51 -7.39
N SER A 233 -5.54 -3.21 -8.69
CA SER A 233 -5.83 -4.22 -9.73
C SER A 233 -4.82 -5.37 -9.73
N ASN A 234 -3.52 -5.07 -9.67
CA ASN A 234 -2.49 -6.10 -9.72
C ASN A 234 -2.48 -6.99 -8.46
N LEU A 235 -3.00 -6.49 -7.34
CA LEU A 235 -3.06 -7.20 -6.07
C LEU A 235 -4.44 -7.80 -5.79
N ALA A 236 -5.42 -7.67 -6.69
CA ALA A 236 -6.81 -8.05 -6.43
C ALA A 236 -6.99 -9.54 -6.05
N GLY A 237 -6.09 -10.42 -6.51
CA GLY A 237 -6.07 -11.84 -6.12
C GLY A 237 -5.56 -12.12 -4.70
N SER A 238 -4.79 -11.22 -4.09
CA SER A 238 -4.19 -11.40 -2.75
C SER A 238 -4.69 -10.40 -1.71
N ILE A 239 -5.08 -9.19 -2.14
CA ILE A 239 -5.40 -8.06 -1.27
C ILE A 239 -6.67 -7.38 -1.78
N ASN A 240 -7.61 -7.19 -0.87
CA ASN A 240 -8.74 -6.29 -1.05
C ASN A 240 -8.58 -5.15 -0.03
N PRO A 241 -8.08 -3.97 -0.42
CA PRO A 241 -7.75 -2.94 0.55
C PRO A 241 -8.99 -2.46 1.32
N GLU A 242 -8.85 -2.32 2.65
CA GLU A 242 -9.91 -1.80 3.52
C GLU A 242 -10.12 -0.29 3.26
N VAL A 243 -9.04 0.40 2.91
CA VAL A 243 -9.00 1.84 2.64
C VAL A 243 -8.06 2.12 1.46
N ALA A 244 -8.47 2.98 0.53
CA ALA A 244 -7.63 3.50 -0.53
C ALA A 244 -7.87 5.00 -0.72
N ILE A 245 -6.85 5.81 -0.43
CA ILE A 245 -6.94 7.27 -0.40
C ILE A 245 -6.04 7.85 -1.48
N SER A 246 -6.64 8.58 -2.42
CA SER A 246 -5.91 9.41 -3.36
C SER A 246 -5.80 10.82 -2.79
N VAL A 247 -4.57 11.23 -2.47
CA VAL A 247 -4.30 12.51 -1.80
C VAL A 247 -4.16 13.66 -2.80
N GLY A 248 -3.73 13.36 -4.03
CA GLY A 248 -3.49 14.36 -5.07
C GLY A 248 -2.40 15.37 -4.68
N ASN A 249 -2.63 16.65 -4.96
CA ASN A 249 -1.62 17.70 -4.82
C ASN A 249 -1.35 18.16 -3.37
N GLN A 250 -2.10 17.66 -2.39
CA GLN A 250 -1.92 17.98 -0.97
C GLN A 250 -2.05 19.50 -0.69
N LEU A 251 -3.15 20.12 -1.12
CA LEU A 251 -3.39 21.56 -0.91
C LEU A 251 -3.57 21.89 0.58
N ASP A 252 -4.20 20.97 1.31
CA ASP A 252 -4.37 21.03 2.75
C ASP A 252 -3.98 19.68 3.35
N LEU A 253 -4.83 18.65 3.28
CA LEU A 253 -4.51 17.34 3.85
C LEU A 253 -3.30 16.70 3.17
N THR A 254 -2.39 16.15 3.98
CA THR A 254 -1.17 15.49 3.51
C THR A 254 -1.22 13.98 3.73
N ILE A 255 -0.23 13.27 3.17
CA ILE A 255 -0.06 11.82 3.41
C ILE A 255 0.01 11.51 4.92
N SER A 256 0.72 12.34 5.70
CA SER A 256 0.86 12.10 7.14
C SER A 256 -0.43 12.34 7.91
N ASP A 257 -1.29 13.27 7.47
CA ASP A 257 -2.59 13.48 8.10
C ASP A 257 -3.45 12.21 8.00
N TYR A 258 -3.43 11.54 6.84
CA TYR A 258 -4.12 10.26 6.64
C TYR A 258 -3.49 9.10 7.41
N LEU A 259 -2.15 9.01 7.44
CA LEU A 259 -1.48 8.02 8.28
C LEU A 259 -1.85 8.20 9.76
N LYS A 260 -1.90 9.44 10.23
CA LYS A 260 -2.25 9.76 11.61
C LYS A 260 -3.69 9.38 11.94
N PHE A 261 -4.61 9.65 11.02
CA PHE A 261 -6.02 9.28 11.18
C PHE A 261 -6.23 7.76 11.20
N LEU A 262 -5.53 7.03 10.33
CA LEU A 262 -5.68 5.58 10.22
C LEU A 262 -4.86 4.78 11.25
N LYS A 263 -3.93 5.42 11.98
CA LYS A 263 -2.98 4.72 12.86
C LYS A 263 -3.66 3.85 13.92
N ASP A 264 -4.80 4.29 14.42
CA ASP A 264 -5.56 3.64 15.50
C ASP A 264 -6.66 2.71 14.98
N LYS A 265 -6.77 2.49 13.66
CA LYS A 265 -7.73 1.54 13.09
C LYS A 265 -7.14 0.13 13.15
N ASP A 266 -7.68 -0.74 14.00
CA ASP A 266 -7.11 -2.07 14.29
C ASP A 266 -7.11 -3.02 13.10
N LYS A 267 -8.12 -2.93 12.23
CA LYS A 267 -8.18 -3.72 11.00
C LYS A 267 -7.02 -3.45 10.04
N ILE A 268 -6.40 -2.27 10.11
CA ILE A 268 -5.33 -1.85 9.20
C ILE A 268 -3.99 -2.15 9.85
N THR A 269 -3.25 -3.10 9.28
CA THR A 269 -1.93 -3.51 9.78
C THR A 269 -0.81 -3.24 8.77
N VAL A 270 -1.16 -2.95 7.50
CA VAL A 270 -0.21 -2.59 6.45
C VAL A 270 -0.62 -1.28 5.77
N PHE A 271 0.31 -0.33 5.69
CA PHE A 271 0.15 0.96 5.03
C PHE A 271 1.00 0.99 3.75
N ALA A 272 0.33 0.99 2.60
CA ALA A 272 0.94 1.05 1.27
C ALA A 272 0.96 2.50 0.79
N VAL A 273 2.12 3.15 0.85
CA VAL A 273 2.26 4.59 0.57
C VAL A 273 2.99 4.81 -0.75
N TYR A 274 2.42 5.67 -1.61
CA TYR A 274 3.12 6.23 -2.76
C TYR A 274 3.25 7.74 -2.59
N ALA A 275 4.50 8.22 -2.51
CA ALA A 275 4.82 9.63 -2.35
C ALA A 275 5.73 10.12 -3.47
N GLU A 276 5.36 11.24 -4.09
CA GLU A 276 6.24 11.97 -5.03
C GLU A 276 7.06 13.02 -4.28
N GLY A 277 6.46 13.62 -3.25
CA GLY A 277 7.10 14.55 -2.35
C GLY A 277 6.29 14.75 -1.08
N PHE A 278 6.93 15.36 -0.09
CA PHE A 278 6.30 15.74 1.17
C PHE A 278 6.12 17.26 1.19
N LYS A 279 5.03 17.73 1.79
CA LYS A 279 4.87 19.16 2.11
C LYS A 279 5.82 19.55 3.25
N GLU A 280 5.93 20.85 3.50
CA GLU A 280 6.77 21.36 4.58
C GLU A 280 6.43 20.69 5.92
N LEU A 281 7.45 20.18 6.62
CA LEU A 281 7.35 19.39 7.86
C LEU A 281 6.57 18.07 7.78
N ASP A 282 5.96 17.74 6.65
CA ASP A 282 5.13 16.55 6.48
C ASP A 282 5.98 15.28 6.55
N GLY A 283 7.16 15.25 5.93
CA GLY A 283 8.08 14.10 6.00
C GLY A 283 8.56 13.81 7.43
N LEU A 284 8.66 14.82 8.28
CA LEU A 284 9.01 14.66 9.70
C LEU A 284 7.83 14.09 10.50
N GLU A 285 6.61 14.54 10.24
CA GLU A 285 5.40 13.97 10.85
C GLU A 285 5.21 12.51 10.40
N PHE A 286 5.43 12.22 9.11
CA PHE A 286 5.43 10.88 8.55
C PHE A 286 6.37 9.96 9.32
N ALA A 287 7.63 10.37 9.52
CA ALA A 287 8.64 9.60 10.24
C ALA A 287 8.19 9.29 11.68
N ARG A 288 7.61 10.27 12.37
CA ARG A 288 7.08 10.09 13.74
C ARG A 288 5.94 9.08 13.78
N ILE A 289 4.97 9.20 12.87
CA ILE A 289 3.83 8.28 12.82
C ILE A 289 4.29 6.88 12.42
N ALA A 290 5.19 6.75 11.44
CA ALA A 290 5.74 5.47 11.04
C ALA A 290 6.46 4.74 12.20
N LYS A 291 7.17 5.49 13.05
CA LYS A 291 7.78 4.92 14.26
C LYS A 291 6.73 4.37 15.23
N LEU A 292 5.64 5.12 15.46
CA LEU A 292 4.53 4.67 16.31
C LEU A 292 3.83 3.43 15.74
N LEU A 293 3.60 3.41 14.43
CA LEU A 293 3.03 2.26 13.72
C LEU A 293 3.92 1.03 13.87
N THR A 294 5.23 1.19 13.69
CA THR A 294 6.22 0.11 13.84
C THR A 294 6.22 -0.45 15.26
N GLN A 295 6.20 0.42 16.27
CA GLN A 295 6.09 0.05 17.69
C GLN A 295 4.79 -0.71 18.00
N SER A 296 3.71 -0.37 17.29
CA SER A 296 2.40 -1.05 17.39
C SER A 296 2.28 -2.27 16.47
N LYS A 297 3.41 -2.86 16.06
CA LYS A 297 3.51 -4.00 15.15
C LYS A 297 2.89 -3.79 13.74
N LYS A 298 2.43 -2.59 13.37
CA LYS A 298 1.96 -2.24 12.02
C LYS A 298 3.14 -1.96 11.07
N LYS A 299 2.90 -2.01 9.75
CA LYS A 299 3.96 -1.93 8.72
C LYS A 299 3.69 -0.82 7.72
N VAL A 300 4.72 -0.09 7.33
CA VAL A 300 4.65 0.93 6.28
C VAL A 300 5.56 0.51 5.13
N VAL A 301 4.98 0.34 3.95
CA VAL A 301 5.70 0.13 2.68
C VAL A 301 5.59 1.41 1.88
N LEU A 302 6.71 2.05 1.58
CA LEU A 302 6.77 3.29 0.83
C LEU A 302 7.43 3.07 -0.52
N TYR A 303 6.76 3.51 -1.59
CA TYR A 303 7.42 3.81 -2.85
C TYR A 303 7.60 5.33 -2.96
N LYS A 304 8.86 5.80 -2.89
CA LYS A 304 9.21 7.20 -3.09
C LYS A 304 9.61 7.43 -4.55
N ALA A 305 8.76 8.10 -5.32
CA ALA A 305 9.09 8.50 -6.68
C ALA A 305 10.18 9.59 -6.70
N GLY A 306 10.81 9.79 -7.86
CA GLY A 306 11.88 10.78 -8.03
C GLY A 306 13.20 10.39 -7.36
N ARG A 307 13.60 9.12 -7.49
CA ARG A 307 14.84 8.56 -6.93
C ARG A 307 16.10 9.06 -7.64
N THR A 308 16.01 9.32 -8.94
CA THR A 308 17.08 9.83 -9.79
C THR A 308 16.82 11.30 -10.17
N PRO A 309 17.82 12.04 -10.68
CA PRO A 309 17.62 13.40 -11.20
C PRO A 309 16.48 13.51 -12.23
N GLU A 310 16.42 12.56 -13.17
CA GLU A 310 15.40 12.48 -14.22
C GLU A 310 14.02 12.20 -13.61
N GLY A 311 13.94 11.22 -12.71
CA GLY A 311 12.70 10.92 -11.99
C GLY A 311 12.23 12.12 -11.15
N LYS A 312 13.15 12.86 -10.55
CA LYS A 312 12.87 14.05 -9.74
C LYS A 312 12.29 15.16 -10.63
N ASN A 313 12.82 15.34 -11.83
CA ASN A 313 12.29 16.29 -12.82
C ASN A 313 10.91 15.87 -13.33
N ALA A 314 10.70 14.58 -13.60
CA ALA A 314 9.40 14.05 -13.99
C ALA A 314 8.32 14.28 -12.91
N ALA A 315 8.65 13.99 -11.64
CA ALA A 315 7.75 14.23 -10.51
C ALA A 315 7.43 15.72 -10.30
N LYS A 316 8.43 16.61 -10.43
CA LYS A 316 8.22 18.07 -10.35
C LYS A 316 7.23 18.58 -11.38
N GLY A 317 7.32 18.10 -12.63
CA GLY A 317 6.40 18.46 -13.71
C GLY A 317 4.97 18.01 -13.46
N HIS A 318 4.76 17.00 -12.61
CA HIS A 318 3.46 16.37 -12.40
C HIS A 318 2.68 16.91 -11.19
N THR A 319 3.33 17.18 -10.04
CA THR A 319 2.63 17.57 -8.80
C THR A 319 3.13 18.86 -8.14
N ALA A 320 4.10 19.55 -8.75
CA ALA A 320 4.72 20.78 -8.23
C ALA A 320 5.15 20.71 -6.75
N SER A 321 5.38 19.49 -6.22
CA SER A 321 5.83 19.26 -4.86
C SER A 321 7.33 19.56 -4.74
N ALA A 322 7.75 20.07 -3.57
CA ALA A 322 9.15 20.32 -3.30
C ALA A 322 9.91 18.99 -3.40
N ALA A 323 10.92 18.96 -4.26
CA ALA A 323 11.58 17.72 -4.59
C ALA A 323 12.52 17.31 -3.46
N SER A 324 12.03 16.47 -2.55
CA SER A 324 12.79 15.93 -1.42
C SER A 324 13.98 15.11 -1.94
N ASP A 325 15.12 15.21 -1.24
CA ASP A 325 16.27 14.36 -1.52
C ASP A 325 15.95 12.89 -1.19
N TYR A 326 16.16 12.00 -2.15
CA TYR A 326 15.82 10.59 -1.99
C TYR A 326 16.66 9.90 -0.92
N LEU A 327 17.96 10.20 -0.82
CA LEU A 327 18.84 9.57 0.17
C LEU A 327 18.49 10.00 1.59
N VAL A 328 18.15 11.29 1.78
CA VAL A 328 17.67 11.80 3.06
C VAL A 328 16.36 11.12 3.47
N VAL A 329 15.37 11.07 2.57
CA VAL A 329 14.11 10.36 2.82
C VAL A 329 14.37 8.88 3.11
N LYS A 330 15.23 8.23 2.31
CA LYS A 330 15.55 6.81 2.47
C LYS A 330 16.14 6.52 3.84
N SER A 331 17.13 7.30 4.25
CA SER A 331 17.82 7.13 5.53
C SER A 331 16.88 7.34 6.72
N LEU A 332 16.19 8.48 6.76
CA LEU A 332 15.34 8.85 7.90
C LEU A 332 14.12 7.92 8.06
N LEU A 333 13.46 7.58 6.95
CA LEU A 333 12.27 6.74 7.01
C LEU A 333 12.62 5.27 7.27
N SER A 334 13.75 4.77 6.77
CA SER A 334 14.23 3.43 7.13
C SER A 334 14.51 3.31 8.62
N GLN A 335 15.11 4.33 9.25
CA GLN A 335 15.32 4.38 10.71
C GLN A 335 14.00 4.45 11.50
N SER A 336 12.93 4.90 10.86
CA SER A 336 11.59 4.97 11.43
C SER A 336 10.78 3.68 11.26
N GLY A 337 11.40 2.61 10.73
CA GLY A 337 10.75 1.31 10.51
C GLY A 337 9.93 1.22 9.22
N VAL A 338 10.16 2.11 8.25
CA VAL A 338 9.51 2.07 6.93
C VAL A 338 10.29 1.17 5.99
N PHE A 339 9.62 0.25 5.31
CA PHE A 339 10.21 -0.47 4.18
C PHE A 339 10.13 0.41 2.93
N ILE A 340 11.27 0.71 2.31
CA ILE A 340 11.33 1.60 1.15
C ILE A 340 11.58 0.76 -0.10
N ALA A 341 10.53 0.58 -0.89
CA ALA A 341 10.58 -0.19 -2.12
C ALA A 341 11.31 0.59 -3.22
N GLU A 342 12.12 -0.14 -3.98
CA GLU A 342 12.91 0.39 -5.08
C GLU A 342 12.31 0.07 -6.45
N SER A 343 11.47 -0.96 -6.54
CA SER A 343 10.68 -1.26 -7.73
C SER A 343 9.20 -1.39 -7.40
N PHE A 344 8.37 -1.38 -8.44
CA PHE A 344 6.94 -1.64 -8.31
C PHE A 344 6.66 -3.09 -7.88
N ASP A 345 7.44 -4.04 -8.39
CA ASP A 345 7.33 -5.45 -8.00
C ASP A 345 7.68 -5.65 -6.54
N GLU A 346 8.73 -4.96 -6.05
CA GLU A 346 9.08 -4.98 -4.64
C GLU A 346 7.98 -4.35 -3.78
N PHE A 347 7.42 -3.21 -4.20
CA PHE A 347 6.31 -2.56 -3.50
C PHE A 347 5.10 -3.50 -3.35
N GLN A 348 4.68 -4.13 -4.45
CA GLN A 348 3.52 -5.02 -4.46
C GLN A 348 3.74 -6.28 -3.63
N ASN A 349 4.86 -6.97 -3.83
CA ASN A 349 5.12 -8.21 -3.12
C ASN A 349 5.41 -7.99 -1.64
N MET A 350 6.01 -6.86 -1.25
CA MET A 350 6.20 -6.54 0.18
C MET A 350 4.87 -6.26 0.89
N ILE A 351 3.92 -5.59 0.23
CA ILE A 351 2.55 -5.44 0.75
C ILE A 351 1.92 -6.83 0.97
N LYS A 352 2.03 -7.71 -0.03
CA LYS A 352 1.52 -9.07 0.03
C LYS A 352 2.11 -9.85 1.21
N LEU A 353 3.44 -9.85 1.34
CA LEU A 353 4.14 -10.55 2.43
C LEU A 353 3.80 -9.99 3.81
N PHE A 354 3.77 -8.67 4.00
CA PHE A 354 3.39 -8.08 5.29
C PHE A 354 1.94 -8.37 5.66
N SER A 355 1.03 -8.40 4.68
CA SER A 355 -0.39 -8.69 4.90
C SER A 355 -0.63 -10.15 5.27
N MET A 356 -0.04 -11.09 4.53
CA MET A 356 -0.40 -12.51 4.58
C MET A 356 0.45 -13.33 5.56
N LEU A 357 1.67 -12.89 5.85
CA LEU A 357 2.55 -13.51 6.85
C LEU A 357 2.46 -12.86 8.23
N GLU A 358 1.41 -12.07 8.47
CA GLU A 358 1.05 -11.57 9.79
C GLU A 358 0.93 -12.72 10.80
N GLY A 359 1.45 -12.54 12.01
CA GLY A 359 1.44 -13.55 13.07
C GLY A 359 2.46 -14.69 12.91
N THR A 360 3.29 -14.69 11.87
CA THR A 360 4.40 -15.65 11.75
C THR A 360 5.58 -15.27 12.65
N VAL A 361 6.26 -16.28 13.17
CA VAL A 361 7.43 -16.18 14.05
C VAL A 361 8.69 -16.44 13.24
N ILE A 362 9.68 -15.56 13.38
CA ILE A 362 11.01 -15.75 12.80
C ILE A 362 12.00 -15.71 13.95
N LYS A 363 12.96 -16.64 13.92
CA LYS A 363 13.99 -16.69 14.94
C LYS A 363 14.93 -15.48 14.84
N PRO A 364 15.33 -14.88 15.96
CA PRO A 364 16.36 -13.86 15.95
C PRO A 364 17.69 -14.45 15.47
N GLY A 365 18.50 -13.63 14.78
CA GLY A 365 19.80 -14.04 14.27
C GLY A 365 20.26 -13.15 13.12
N ASN A 366 21.47 -13.38 12.62
CA ASN A 366 22.03 -12.57 11.54
C ASN A 366 21.71 -13.09 10.13
N LEU A 367 21.50 -14.41 9.97
CA LEU A 367 21.24 -15.01 8.67
C LEU A 367 20.18 -16.13 8.79
N PRO A 368 18.97 -15.96 8.23
CA PRO A 368 17.89 -16.93 8.33
C PRO A 368 18.21 -18.23 7.58
N LYS A 369 17.85 -19.38 8.18
CA LYS A 369 17.98 -20.70 7.57
C LYS A 369 16.75 -21.06 6.75
N LEU A 370 16.93 -21.21 5.43
CA LEU A 370 15.88 -21.51 4.47
C LEU A 370 15.74 -23.02 4.26
N GLY A 371 14.56 -23.55 4.50
CA GLY A 371 14.13 -24.85 3.94
C GLY A 371 13.56 -24.62 2.55
N ALA A 372 14.05 -25.36 1.56
CA ALA A 372 13.65 -25.16 0.17
C ALA A 372 13.37 -26.48 -0.54
N LEU A 373 12.34 -26.47 -1.39
CA LEU A 373 12.06 -27.57 -2.31
C LEU A 373 11.48 -27.06 -3.63
N SER A 374 11.66 -27.85 -4.69
CA SER A 374 10.91 -27.77 -5.96
C SER A 374 10.64 -29.20 -6.48
N ASN A 375 9.81 -29.37 -7.50
CA ASN A 375 9.75 -30.57 -8.36
C ASN A 375 10.52 -30.43 -9.68
N ALA A 376 11.29 -29.36 -9.85
CA ALA A 376 12.04 -29.10 -11.06
C ALA A 376 13.48 -28.66 -10.75
N GLY A 377 14.44 -29.33 -11.36
CA GLY A 377 15.87 -29.07 -11.15
C GLY A 377 16.30 -27.65 -11.50
N PHE A 378 15.68 -26.99 -12.48
CA PHE A 378 16.03 -25.61 -12.82
C PHE A 378 15.69 -24.62 -11.69
N GLU A 379 14.57 -24.82 -11.00
CA GLU A 379 14.20 -23.97 -9.86
C GLU A 379 15.12 -24.23 -8.65
N LYS A 380 15.57 -25.48 -8.46
CA LYS A 380 16.60 -25.80 -7.46
C LYS A 380 17.89 -25.03 -7.71
N CYS A 381 18.36 -24.97 -8.96
CA CYS A 381 19.52 -24.14 -9.34
C CYS A 381 19.23 -22.66 -9.09
N ALA A 382 18.08 -22.14 -9.53
CA ALA A 382 17.71 -20.74 -9.36
C ALA A 382 17.63 -20.33 -7.88
N ILE A 383 17.12 -21.19 -6.99
CA ILE A 383 17.15 -20.97 -5.54
C ILE A 383 18.58 -20.83 -5.04
N GLY A 384 19.48 -21.73 -5.48
CA GLY A 384 20.90 -21.70 -5.11
C GLY A 384 21.62 -20.44 -5.58
N ASP A 385 21.36 -20.00 -6.82
CA ASP A 385 22.02 -18.85 -7.44
C ASP A 385 21.59 -17.50 -6.83
N ASN A 386 20.40 -17.45 -6.25
CA ASN A 386 19.78 -16.20 -5.77
C ASN A 386 19.79 -16.06 -4.24
N ILE A 387 20.68 -16.76 -3.51
CA ILE A 387 20.85 -16.61 -2.05
C ILE A 387 21.64 -15.36 -1.62
N TYR A 388 22.04 -14.50 -2.57
CA TYR A 388 22.71 -13.22 -2.34
C TYR A 388 21.86 -12.06 -2.88
N ASP A 389 21.95 -10.90 -2.23
CA ASP A 389 21.37 -9.67 -2.75
C ASP A 389 22.27 -9.03 -3.84
N ASN A 390 21.80 -7.92 -4.41
CA ASN A 390 22.53 -7.20 -5.46
C ASN A 390 23.85 -6.56 -4.98
N ASN A 391 24.10 -6.51 -3.66
CA ASN A 391 25.35 -6.04 -3.05
C ASN A 391 26.27 -7.21 -2.66
N ASN A 392 25.99 -8.41 -3.14
CA ASN A 392 26.70 -9.65 -2.81
C ASN A 392 26.65 -10.01 -1.31
N GLN A 393 25.62 -9.51 -0.59
CA GLN A 393 25.37 -9.88 0.79
C GLN A 393 24.44 -11.10 0.83
N LYS A 394 24.81 -12.09 1.64
CA LYS A 394 24.03 -13.32 1.77
C LYS A 394 22.67 -13.02 2.42
N ILE A 395 21.57 -13.38 1.77
CA ILE A 395 20.20 -13.17 2.27
C ILE A 395 19.64 -14.37 3.05
N PHE A 396 20.07 -15.58 2.68
CA PHE A 396 19.68 -16.84 3.31
C PHE A 396 20.87 -17.79 3.46
N MET A 397 20.81 -18.66 4.47
CA MET A 397 21.59 -19.89 4.50
C MET A 397 20.66 -21.06 4.16
N ILE A 398 20.98 -21.85 3.13
CA ILE A 398 20.22 -23.09 2.88
C ILE A 398 20.42 -24.03 4.08
N SER A 399 19.32 -24.49 4.66
CA SER A 399 19.35 -25.29 5.88
C SER A 399 19.98 -26.66 5.63
N LYS A 400 20.76 -27.11 6.62
CA LYS A 400 21.15 -28.52 6.73
C LYS A 400 20.14 -29.18 7.65
N LEU A 401 19.23 -29.97 7.08
CA LEU A 401 18.21 -30.71 7.81
C LEU A 401 18.84 -31.61 8.88
N SER A 402 18.16 -31.74 10.02
CA SER A 402 18.56 -32.61 11.11
C SER A 402 18.59 -34.08 10.67
N LYS A 403 19.33 -34.93 11.41
CA LYS A 403 19.37 -36.37 11.13
C LYS A 403 17.97 -37.01 11.24
N GLU A 404 17.14 -36.54 12.17
CA GLU A 404 15.78 -37.04 12.36
C GLU A 404 14.89 -36.70 11.16
N THR A 405 14.91 -35.45 10.70
CA THR A 405 14.15 -35.01 9.51
C THR A 405 14.59 -35.75 8.27
N ARG A 406 15.89 -35.97 8.08
CA ARG A 406 16.42 -36.77 6.97
C ARG A 406 15.85 -38.19 6.98
N LYS A 407 15.88 -38.88 8.13
CA LYS A 407 15.29 -40.22 8.28
C LYS A 407 13.79 -40.26 7.98
N LYS A 408 13.05 -39.22 8.38
CA LYS A 408 11.62 -39.11 8.05
C LYS A 408 11.39 -38.96 6.55
N ILE A 409 12.21 -38.16 5.87
CA ILE A 409 12.17 -38.01 4.41
C ILE A 409 12.53 -39.34 3.72
N GLU A 410 13.57 -40.04 4.17
CA GLU A 410 13.95 -41.38 3.66
C GLU A 410 12.77 -42.35 3.76
N SER A 411 12.10 -42.40 4.92
CA SER A 411 10.92 -43.26 5.11
C SER A 411 9.77 -42.89 4.19
N ILE A 412 9.52 -41.61 3.92
CA ILE A 412 8.50 -41.16 2.97
C ILE A 412 8.89 -41.59 1.56
N PHE A 413 10.15 -41.39 1.15
CA PHE A 413 10.58 -41.80 -0.19
C PHE A 413 10.46 -43.31 -0.40
N SER A 414 10.80 -44.13 0.60
CA SER A 414 10.60 -45.59 0.52
C SER A 414 9.11 -45.98 0.47
N GLU A 415 8.24 -45.32 1.26
CA GLU A 415 6.78 -45.58 1.25
C GLU A 415 6.15 -45.35 -0.12
N TYR A 416 6.63 -44.35 -0.86
CA TYR A 416 6.12 -43.99 -2.19
C TYR A 416 7.00 -44.48 -3.36
N HIS A 417 7.99 -45.34 -3.10
CA HIS A 417 8.93 -45.88 -4.10
C HIS A 417 9.65 -44.79 -4.91
N LEU A 418 10.10 -43.74 -4.22
CA LEU A 418 10.82 -42.59 -4.78
C LEU A 418 12.34 -42.64 -4.52
N ASP A 419 12.81 -43.60 -3.73
CA ASP A 419 14.19 -43.74 -3.28
C ASP A 419 15.20 -43.99 -4.41
N SER A 420 14.76 -44.59 -5.52
CA SER A 420 15.58 -44.76 -6.73
C SER A 420 15.59 -43.53 -7.64
N PHE A 421 14.81 -42.49 -7.33
CA PHE A 421 14.60 -41.33 -8.20
C PHE A 421 15.01 -40.00 -7.58
N ILE A 422 15.05 -39.90 -6.24
CA ILE A 422 15.21 -38.63 -5.52
C ILE A 422 16.27 -38.71 -4.43
N ASP A 423 17.30 -37.87 -4.54
CA ASP A 423 18.32 -37.68 -3.52
C ASP A 423 17.94 -36.63 -2.46
N ILE A 424 18.36 -36.85 -1.21
CA ILE A 424 18.14 -35.92 -0.10
C ILE A 424 19.25 -34.87 -0.06
N ASP A 425 19.05 -33.83 -0.85
CA ASP A 425 19.92 -32.66 -0.91
C ASP A 425 19.56 -31.56 0.10
N LYS A 426 20.39 -30.50 0.15
CA LYS A 426 20.08 -29.29 0.93
C LYS A 426 18.87 -28.52 0.38
N ILE A 427 18.67 -28.55 -0.93
CA ILE A 427 17.47 -28.08 -1.62
C ILE A 427 16.85 -29.33 -2.24
N LEU A 428 15.65 -29.70 -1.79
CA LEU A 428 15.01 -30.93 -2.26
C LEU A 428 14.45 -30.75 -3.67
N ASP A 429 14.64 -31.75 -4.52
CA ASP A 429 14.01 -31.84 -5.84
C ASP A 429 13.09 -33.06 -5.83
N LEU A 430 11.78 -32.82 -5.73
CA LEU A 430 10.79 -33.89 -5.70
C LEU A 430 10.55 -34.52 -7.07
N THR A 431 11.10 -33.93 -8.14
CA THR A 431 10.84 -34.26 -9.54
C THR A 431 9.34 -34.25 -9.90
N PRO A 432 8.96 -34.32 -11.19
CA PRO A 432 7.55 -34.28 -11.56
C PRO A 432 6.71 -35.50 -11.13
N ILE A 433 7.33 -36.54 -10.54
CA ILE A 433 6.66 -37.79 -10.16
C ILE A 433 6.00 -37.76 -8.77
N ALA A 434 6.36 -36.81 -7.91
CA ALA A 434 5.77 -36.68 -6.58
C ALA A 434 4.29 -36.23 -6.66
N ASN A 435 3.43 -36.87 -5.87
CA ASN A 435 2.01 -36.56 -5.81
C ASN A 435 1.67 -35.53 -4.70
N ASP A 436 0.40 -35.09 -4.63
CA ASP A 436 -0.06 -34.09 -3.66
C ASP A 436 0.26 -34.47 -2.19
N GLU A 437 0.19 -35.76 -1.84
CA GLU A 437 0.43 -36.24 -0.47
C GLU A 437 1.91 -36.24 -0.10
N VAL A 438 2.79 -36.65 -1.04
CA VAL A 438 4.24 -36.56 -0.86
C VAL A 438 4.64 -35.10 -0.65
N TYR A 439 4.09 -34.17 -1.43
CA TYR A 439 4.30 -32.74 -1.23
C TYR A 439 3.94 -32.28 0.18
N GLU A 440 2.77 -32.65 0.71
CA GLU A 440 2.39 -32.31 2.08
C GLU A 440 3.36 -32.89 3.10
N LYS A 441 3.63 -34.20 3.02
CA LYS A 441 4.48 -34.92 3.98
C LYS A 441 5.89 -34.31 4.01
N ILE A 442 6.48 -34.01 2.86
CA ILE A 442 7.82 -33.42 2.76
C ILE A 442 7.83 -31.96 3.24
N ILE A 443 6.92 -31.11 2.76
CA ILE A 443 6.87 -29.69 3.19
C ILE A 443 6.72 -29.60 4.71
N ARG A 444 5.80 -30.38 5.27
CA ARG A 444 5.54 -30.43 6.70
C ARG A 444 6.78 -30.87 7.48
N THR A 445 7.49 -31.87 6.99
CA THR A 445 8.71 -32.39 7.60
C THR A 445 9.84 -31.34 7.56
N VAL A 446 10.04 -30.69 6.40
CA VAL A 446 11.06 -29.64 6.22
C VAL A 446 10.76 -28.40 7.07
N ILE A 447 9.54 -27.85 7.00
CA ILE A 447 9.21 -26.61 7.72
C ILE A 447 9.28 -26.83 9.24
N ASN A 448 9.01 -28.03 9.74
CA ASN A 448 9.08 -28.33 11.17
C ASN A 448 10.50 -28.63 11.68
N ASP A 449 11.50 -28.79 10.79
CA ASP A 449 12.89 -29.02 11.20
C ASP A 449 13.41 -27.87 12.08
N GLU A 450 14.10 -28.21 13.18
CA GLU A 450 14.66 -27.23 14.12
C GLU A 450 15.69 -26.28 13.47
N ASN A 451 16.35 -26.70 12.40
CA ASN A 451 17.31 -25.92 11.63
C ASN A 451 16.67 -25.12 10.50
N VAL A 452 15.35 -25.14 10.35
CA VAL A 452 14.63 -24.32 9.36
C VAL A 452 13.93 -23.16 10.08
N ASP A 453 14.19 -21.94 9.63
CA ASP A 453 13.57 -20.73 10.18
C ASP A 453 12.39 -20.25 9.29
N CYS A 454 12.48 -20.50 7.98
CA CYS A 454 11.47 -20.14 7.00
C CYS A 454 11.52 -21.06 5.76
N GLY A 455 10.44 -21.09 4.97
CA GLY A 455 10.30 -21.97 3.81
C GLY A 455 10.13 -21.26 2.46
N LEU A 456 10.70 -21.83 1.40
CA LEU A 456 10.38 -21.51 0.00
C LEU A 456 10.04 -22.82 -0.71
N PHE A 457 8.77 -23.00 -1.07
CA PHE A 457 8.28 -24.24 -1.66
C PHE A 457 7.78 -23.98 -3.07
N SER A 458 8.46 -24.54 -4.06
CA SER A 458 8.15 -24.32 -5.47
C SER A 458 7.34 -25.48 -6.05
N ILE A 459 6.41 -25.13 -6.93
CA ILE A 459 5.53 -26.05 -7.64
C ILE A 459 5.51 -25.63 -9.11
N VAL A 460 6.12 -26.44 -9.97
CA VAL A 460 5.82 -26.46 -11.39
C VAL A 460 4.56 -27.31 -11.58
N PRO A 461 3.40 -26.69 -11.88
CA PRO A 461 2.10 -27.37 -11.81
C PRO A 461 1.80 -28.24 -13.05
N GLU A 462 2.63 -28.18 -14.09
CA GLU A 462 2.45 -28.93 -15.34
C GLU A 462 2.86 -30.41 -15.19
N THR A 463 2.14 -31.14 -14.34
CA THR A 463 2.34 -32.58 -14.11
C THR A 463 1.00 -33.29 -13.85
N GLN A 464 0.90 -34.56 -14.28
CA GLN A 464 -0.26 -35.41 -14.02
C GLN A 464 -0.36 -35.90 -12.56
N ARG A 465 0.64 -35.57 -11.73
CA ARG A 465 0.73 -36.06 -10.34
C ARG A 465 0.13 -35.09 -9.32
N LEU A 466 -0.18 -33.87 -9.71
CA LEU A 466 -0.72 -32.84 -8.81
C LEU A 466 -2.07 -32.35 -9.32
N GLN A 467 -3.02 -32.16 -8.40
CA GLN A 467 -4.31 -31.54 -8.70
C GLN A 467 -4.16 -30.02 -8.65
N THR A 468 -3.83 -29.42 -9.79
CA THR A 468 -3.56 -27.98 -9.91
C THR A 468 -4.53 -27.26 -10.84
N MET A 469 -5.44 -28.02 -11.46
CA MET A 469 -6.53 -27.53 -12.29
C MET A 469 -7.89 -27.65 -11.60
N ASN A 470 -8.90 -26.94 -12.10
CA ASN A 470 -10.31 -27.08 -11.69
C ASN A 470 -11.15 -27.37 -12.94
N GLY A 471 -12.07 -28.34 -12.85
CA GLY A 471 -13.03 -28.67 -13.91
C GLY A 471 -12.61 -29.80 -14.85
N PHE A 472 -11.63 -30.63 -14.46
CA PHE A 472 -11.26 -31.85 -15.19
C PHE A 472 -11.71 -33.09 -14.39
N ILE A 473 -12.02 -34.18 -15.09
CA ILE A 473 -12.59 -35.40 -14.48
C ILE A 473 -11.70 -35.96 -13.35
N THR A 474 -10.39 -35.76 -13.44
CA THR A 474 -9.39 -36.32 -12.52
C THR A 474 -8.72 -35.27 -11.63
N GLU A 475 -9.04 -33.98 -11.79
CA GLU A 475 -8.39 -32.89 -11.07
C GLU A 475 -9.36 -31.83 -10.58
N ASP A 476 -9.23 -31.51 -9.29
CA ASP A 476 -9.88 -30.38 -8.66
C ASP A 476 -8.99 -29.83 -7.55
N PHE A 477 -8.42 -28.64 -7.73
CA PHE A 477 -7.61 -28.03 -6.69
C PHE A 477 -8.41 -27.62 -5.43
N TYR A 478 -9.75 -27.61 -5.47
CA TYR A 478 -10.59 -27.45 -4.27
C TYR A 478 -10.78 -28.75 -3.48
N SER A 479 -10.43 -29.90 -4.08
CA SER A 479 -10.42 -31.19 -3.39
C SER A 479 -9.49 -31.15 -2.18
N GLN A 480 -9.94 -31.67 -1.03
CA GLN A 480 -9.11 -31.75 0.19
C GLN A 480 -7.84 -32.59 0.00
N LYS A 481 -7.77 -33.38 -1.08
CA LYS A 481 -6.59 -34.18 -1.45
C LYS A 481 -5.59 -33.42 -2.31
N SER A 482 -5.93 -32.23 -2.81
CA SER A 482 -5.07 -31.42 -3.69
C SER A 482 -3.90 -30.81 -2.93
N VAL A 483 -2.84 -30.48 -3.65
CA VAL A 483 -1.68 -29.78 -3.09
C VAL A 483 -2.06 -28.39 -2.54
N ALA A 484 -3.04 -27.70 -3.14
CA ALA A 484 -3.53 -26.42 -2.61
C ALA A 484 -4.11 -26.58 -1.20
N GLN A 485 -5.09 -27.47 -1.02
CA GLN A 485 -5.75 -27.65 0.28
C GLN A 485 -4.79 -28.17 1.35
N ARG A 486 -3.82 -29.01 0.95
CA ARG A 486 -2.77 -29.50 1.85
C ARG A 486 -1.81 -28.38 2.29
N LEU A 487 -1.41 -27.48 1.40
CA LEU A 487 -0.62 -26.30 1.74
C LEU A 487 -1.38 -25.36 2.69
N ILE A 488 -2.67 -25.17 2.45
CA ILE A 488 -3.57 -24.36 3.31
C ILE A 488 -3.62 -24.96 4.73
N LYS A 489 -3.69 -26.29 4.83
CA LYS A 489 -3.61 -26.99 6.12
C LYS A 489 -2.26 -26.73 6.82
N ILE A 490 -1.13 -26.87 6.10
CA ILE A 490 0.20 -26.55 6.64
C ILE A 490 0.27 -25.10 7.14
N LYS A 491 -0.27 -24.13 6.39
CA LYS A 491 -0.30 -22.71 6.75
C LYS A 491 -1.01 -22.42 8.08
N LYS A 492 -2.03 -23.22 8.42
CA LYS A 492 -2.78 -23.12 9.68
C LYS A 492 -1.99 -23.71 10.86
N GLU A 493 -1.16 -24.71 10.61
CA GLU A 493 -0.42 -25.45 11.65
C GLU A 493 0.95 -24.85 11.98
N THR A 494 1.64 -24.25 11.01
CA THR A 494 2.98 -23.67 11.24
C THR A 494 2.94 -22.20 11.61
N LYS A 495 3.83 -21.80 12.54
CA LYS A 495 4.12 -20.39 12.84
C LYS A 495 5.30 -19.85 12.03
N LYS A 496 6.09 -20.70 11.38
CA LYS A 496 7.22 -20.23 10.56
C LYS A 496 6.70 -19.66 9.25
N PRO A 497 7.23 -18.52 8.76
CA PRO A 497 6.81 -17.99 7.48
C PRO A 497 7.30 -18.88 6.35
N PHE A 498 6.45 -19.07 5.34
CA PHE A 498 6.87 -19.64 4.07
C PHE A 498 6.16 -18.95 2.93
N VAL A 499 6.74 -19.06 1.75
CA VAL A 499 6.17 -18.59 0.49
C VAL A 499 6.16 -19.74 -0.52
N VAL A 500 5.27 -19.64 -1.50
CA VAL A 500 5.18 -20.59 -2.60
C VAL A 500 5.63 -19.91 -3.89
N SER A 501 6.27 -20.65 -4.78
CA SER A 501 6.45 -20.23 -6.17
C SER A 501 5.67 -21.17 -7.07
N VAL A 502 4.90 -20.60 -8.00
CA VAL A 502 4.16 -21.30 -9.04
C VAL A 502 4.58 -20.71 -10.38
N GLU A 503 5.65 -21.28 -10.94
CA GLU A 503 6.25 -20.82 -12.19
C GLU A 503 5.55 -21.48 -13.38
N SER A 504 4.49 -20.83 -13.86
CA SER A 504 3.66 -21.32 -14.98
C SER A 504 2.84 -20.21 -15.62
N GLY A 505 2.14 -20.53 -16.72
CA GLY A 505 1.32 -19.59 -17.50
C GLY A 505 0.00 -19.18 -16.84
N LYS A 506 -0.74 -18.28 -17.51
CA LYS A 506 -2.02 -17.71 -17.02
C LYS A 506 -3.11 -18.76 -16.69
N LEU A 507 -2.97 -19.98 -17.24
CA LEU A 507 -3.86 -21.11 -16.99
C LEU A 507 -3.98 -21.43 -15.50
N TYR A 508 -2.88 -21.28 -14.75
CA TYR A 508 -2.79 -21.58 -13.31
C TYR A 508 -3.09 -20.38 -12.40
N ASN A 509 -3.60 -19.27 -12.93
CA ASN A 509 -4.00 -18.13 -12.10
C ASN A 509 -5.05 -18.49 -11.03
N PRO A 510 -6.10 -19.29 -11.33
CA PRO A 510 -7.06 -19.71 -10.31
C PRO A 510 -6.42 -20.48 -9.16
N PHE A 511 -5.46 -21.37 -9.44
CA PHE A 511 -4.69 -22.09 -8.42
C PHE A 511 -3.86 -21.15 -7.54
N VAL A 512 -3.22 -20.14 -8.16
CA VAL A 512 -2.48 -19.10 -7.41
C VAL A 512 -3.41 -18.28 -6.52
N TYR A 513 -4.60 -17.90 -7.01
CA TYR A 513 -5.57 -17.14 -6.22
C TYR A 513 -6.09 -17.95 -5.04
N GLU A 514 -6.37 -19.25 -5.22
CA GLU A 514 -6.77 -20.12 -4.10
C GLU A 514 -5.72 -20.13 -2.97
N LEU A 515 -4.42 -20.20 -3.31
CA LEU A 515 -3.35 -20.10 -2.32
C LEU A 515 -3.30 -18.71 -1.67
N GLU A 516 -3.42 -17.64 -2.46
CA GLU A 516 -3.32 -16.26 -1.98
C GLU A 516 -4.51 -15.86 -1.09
N GLU A 517 -5.73 -16.25 -1.43
CA GLU A 517 -6.94 -16.04 -0.63
C GLU A 517 -6.82 -16.69 0.75
N ASN A 518 -6.16 -17.84 0.81
CA ASN A 518 -5.91 -18.58 2.05
C ASN A 518 -4.62 -18.15 2.78
N GLY A 519 -4.03 -17.02 2.41
CA GLY A 519 -2.92 -16.41 3.15
C GLY A 519 -1.55 -17.04 2.87
N ILE A 520 -1.37 -17.71 1.74
CA ILE A 520 -0.07 -18.24 1.27
C ILE A 520 0.49 -17.32 0.17
N PRO A 521 1.53 -16.52 0.45
CA PRO A 521 2.09 -15.62 -0.55
C PRO A 521 2.70 -16.45 -1.69
N THR A 522 2.21 -16.23 -2.91
CA THR A 522 2.61 -17.01 -4.07
C THR A 522 3.30 -16.15 -5.11
N PHE A 523 4.44 -16.59 -5.62
CA PHE A 523 5.22 -15.89 -6.64
C PHE A 523 5.09 -16.61 -7.98
N ARG A 524 5.31 -15.88 -9.08
CA ARG A 524 5.27 -16.43 -10.45
C ARG A 524 6.65 -16.80 -10.99
N SER A 525 7.69 -16.55 -10.20
CA SER A 525 9.08 -16.85 -10.52
C SER A 525 9.84 -17.08 -9.22
N VAL A 526 10.61 -18.17 -9.17
CA VAL A 526 11.31 -18.58 -7.95
C VAL A 526 12.45 -17.62 -7.57
N ASP A 527 13.13 -17.02 -8.56
CA ASP A 527 14.22 -16.07 -8.37
C ASP A 527 13.75 -14.75 -7.71
N THR A 528 12.53 -14.34 -8.03
CA THR A 528 11.86 -13.17 -7.46
C THR A 528 11.35 -13.51 -6.06
N ALA A 529 10.81 -14.72 -5.88
CA ALA A 529 10.36 -15.22 -4.59
C ALA A 529 11.48 -15.15 -3.55
N ILE A 530 12.65 -15.73 -3.85
CA ILE A 530 13.77 -15.79 -2.91
C ILE A 530 14.33 -14.39 -2.59
N LYS A 531 14.50 -13.51 -3.59
CA LYS A 531 15.01 -12.14 -3.38
C LYS A 531 14.08 -11.32 -2.51
N ILE A 532 12.78 -11.29 -2.83
CA ILE A 532 11.82 -10.46 -2.10
C ILE A 532 11.53 -11.06 -0.72
N PHE A 533 11.40 -12.39 -0.61
CA PHE A 533 11.23 -13.04 0.68
C PHE A 533 12.44 -12.82 1.59
N GLY A 534 13.66 -12.87 1.04
CA GLY A 534 14.88 -12.53 1.76
C GLY A 534 14.86 -11.10 2.31
N LYS A 535 14.48 -10.12 1.49
CA LYS A 535 14.32 -8.72 1.96
C LYS A 535 13.28 -8.61 3.07
N TYR A 536 12.15 -9.30 2.95
CA TYR A 536 11.11 -9.33 3.98
C TYR A 536 11.61 -9.90 5.32
N ILE A 537 12.25 -11.07 5.29
CA ILE A 537 12.78 -11.71 6.50
C ILE A 537 13.81 -10.81 7.15
N ASN A 538 14.83 -10.36 6.40
CA ASN A 538 15.90 -9.51 6.92
C ASN A 538 15.37 -8.16 7.45
N PHE A 539 14.36 -7.57 6.80
CA PHE A 539 13.72 -6.37 7.31
C PHE A 539 13.06 -6.61 8.68
N ARG A 540 12.36 -7.73 8.85
CA ARG A 540 11.77 -8.08 10.14
C ARG A 540 12.83 -8.34 11.22
N ILE A 541 13.98 -8.92 10.84
CA ILE A 541 15.10 -9.18 11.77
C ILE A 541 15.66 -7.87 12.28
N LYS A 542 16.03 -6.99 11.36
CA LYS A 542 16.63 -5.69 11.67
C LYS A 542 15.73 -4.83 12.57
N ASN A 543 14.42 -4.88 12.34
CA ASN A 543 13.45 -4.08 13.08
C ASN A 543 12.87 -4.79 14.32
N LYS A 544 13.42 -5.96 14.70
CA LYS A 544 12.95 -6.76 15.85
C LYS A 544 11.43 -6.97 15.84
N ILE A 545 10.86 -7.25 14.67
CA ILE A 545 9.40 -7.48 14.50
C ILE A 545 9.07 -8.93 14.90
N TYR A 546 9.61 -9.36 16.04
CA TYR A 546 9.53 -10.71 16.62
C TYR A 546 9.33 -10.60 18.11
N VAL A 547 8.08 -10.59 18.56
CA VAL A 547 7.74 -10.98 19.92
C VAL A 547 6.26 -11.35 19.89
N ASP A 548 5.94 -12.60 20.13
CA ASP A 548 5.04 -12.92 21.23
C ASP A 548 5.85 -13.75 22.21
#